data_AF-A0A142BAG8-F1
#
_entry.id   AF-A0A142BAG8-F1
#
_cell.length_a   1.000
_cell.length_b   1.000
_cell.length_c   1.000
_cell.angle_alpha   90.00
_cell.angle_beta   90.00
_cell.angle_gamma   90.00
#
_symmetry.space_group_name_H-M   'P 1'
#
loop_
_entity.id
_entity.type
_entity.pdbx_description
1 polymer ?
#
loop_
_entity_poly.entity_id
_entity_poly.type
_entity_poly.pdbx_seq_one_letter_code
_entity_poly.pdbx_strand_id
1 'polypeptide(L)'
;MLYTDGNRLMNQADKFNRGFERKKTAKLGTEKNPASVVVQTEERFREIQTIFSENGWIVDIELNEEKEENLVDLEVLQNTPKTTVVDKTPGRNDPCICGSGKKYKKCCA
;
A
#
# COMPACT_ATOMS: atom_id res chain seq x y z
N MET A 1 -13.99 -34.88 47.03
CA MET A 1 -13.68 -33.48 46.65
C MET A 1 -14.09 -33.29 45.20
N LEU A 2 -15.11 -32.48 44.97
CA LEU A 2 -15.69 -32.19 43.65
C LEU A 2 -15.11 -30.85 43.20
N TYR A 3 -14.47 -30.80 42.04
CA TYR A 3 -14.13 -29.53 41.38
C TYR A 3 -15.03 -29.39 40.16
N THR A 4 -15.89 -28.38 40.21
CA THR A 4 -16.71 -27.89 39.10
C THR A 4 -15.83 -27.02 38.22
N ASP A 5 -15.46 -27.50 37.05
CA ASP A 5 -15.06 -26.62 35.96
C ASP A 5 -15.81 -27.06 34.69
N GLY A 6 -16.62 -26.13 34.18
CA GLY A 6 -17.51 -26.29 33.05
C GLY A 6 -16.79 -26.85 31.83
N ASN A 7 -16.95 -28.15 31.62
CA ASN A 7 -16.21 -28.90 30.61
C ASN A 7 -16.92 -28.80 29.25
N ARG A 8 -16.76 -27.66 28.55
CA ARG A 8 -17.09 -27.58 27.11
C ARG A 8 -15.90 -28.16 26.35
N LEU A 9 -15.96 -29.46 26.06
CA LEU A 9 -14.98 -30.19 25.24
C LEU A 9 -14.91 -29.52 23.85
N MET A 10 -13.88 -28.71 23.61
CA MET A 10 -13.55 -28.22 22.26
C MET A 10 -12.84 -29.33 21.50
N ASN A 11 -13.34 -29.68 20.31
CA ASN A 11 -12.74 -30.72 19.48
C ASN A 11 -11.40 -30.24 18.90
N GLN A 12 -10.46 -31.16 18.68
CA GLN A 12 -9.12 -30.85 18.15
C GLN A 12 -9.17 -30.19 16.75
N ALA A 13 -10.25 -30.40 16.00
CA ALA A 13 -10.55 -29.74 14.72
C ALA A 13 -10.83 -28.23 14.86
N ASP A 14 -11.38 -27.79 16.01
CA ASP A 14 -11.72 -26.38 16.26
C ASP A 14 -10.47 -25.54 16.57
N LYS A 15 -9.35 -26.18 16.94
CA LYS A 15 -8.09 -25.48 17.24
C LYS A 15 -7.35 -25.02 15.97
N PHE A 16 -7.55 -25.70 14.84
CA PHE A 16 -6.83 -25.44 13.58
C PHE A 16 -7.53 -24.46 12.63
N ASN A 17 -8.85 -24.26 12.77
CA ASN A 17 -9.66 -23.42 11.87
C ASN A 17 -10.05 -22.07 12.48
N ARG A 18 -9.12 -21.39 13.14
CA ARG A 18 -9.29 -19.97 13.52
C ARG A 18 -8.58 -19.08 12.51
N GLY A 19 -9.01 -19.17 11.26
CA GLY A 19 -8.59 -18.23 10.22
C GLY A 19 -9.18 -16.85 10.53
N PHE A 20 -8.36 -15.87 10.84
CA PHE A 20 -8.83 -14.49 10.97
C PHE A 20 -9.10 -13.93 9.57
N GLU A 21 -10.37 -13.74 9.22
CA GLU A 21 -10.76 -13.09 7.98
C GLU A 21 -10.37 -11.61 7.99
N ARG A 22 -9.31 -11.28 7.24
CA ARG A 22 -8.90 -9.90 7.02
C ARG A 22 -9.74 -9.32 5.88
N LYS A 23 -10.62 -8.37 6.17
CA LYS A 23 -11.25 -7.53 5.14
C LYS A 23 -10.16 -6.76 4.42
N LYS A 24 -9.86 -7.10 3.17
CA LYS A 24 -8.87 -6.39 2.36
C LYS A 24 -9.49 -5.06 1.92
N THR A 25 -8.98 -3.95 2.42
CA THR A 25 -9.33 -2.61 1.91
C THR A 25 -8.61 -2.35 0.59
N ALA A 26 -9.28 -1.67 -0.33
CA ALA A 26 -8.68 -1.26 -1.60
C ALA A 26 -7.68 -0.10 -1.37
N LYS A 27 -6.67 0.00 -2.23
CA LYS A 27 -5.67 1.08 -2.15
C LYS A 27 -6.34 2.43 -2.41
N LEU A 28 -5.92 3.46 -1.68
CA LEU A 28 -6.37 4.83 -1.89
C LEU A 28 -6.06 5.29 -3.31
N GLY A 29 -6.92 6.11 -3.90
CA GLY A 29 -6.79 6.61 -5.27
C GLY A 29 -7.14 5.57 -6.35
N THR A 30 -7.86 4.50 -6.02
CA THR A 30 -8.33 3.48 -6.99
C THR A 30 -9.83 3.55 -7.20
N GLU A 31 -10.36 2.88 -8.23
CA GLU A 31 -11.80 2.91 -8.56
C GLU A 31 -12.70 2.48 -7.38
N LYS A 32 -12.18 1.57 -6.53
CA LYS A 32 -12.92 1.04 -5.38
C LYS A 32 -12.70 1.84 -4.08
N ASN A 33 -11.76 2.78 -4.10
CA ASN A 33 -11.42 3.65 -2.98
C ASN A 33 -10.78 4.95 -3.53
N PRO A 34 -11.59 5.83 -4.14
CA PRO A 34 -11.12 7.11 -4.65
C PRO A 34 -10.65 8.01 -3.51
N ALA A 35 -9.73 8.91 -3.79
CA ALA A 35 -9.34 9.94 -2.82
C ALA A 35 -10.46 10.98 -2.67
N SER A 36 -10.67 11.48 -1.46
CA SER A 36 -11.63 12.54 -1.17
C SER A 36 -10.89 13.84 -0.89
N VAL A 37 -11.24 14.90 -1.62
CA VAL A 37 -10.59 16.20 -1.48
C VAL A 37 -11.64 17.31 -1.45
N VAL A 38 -11.50 18.25 -0.52
CA VAL A 38 -12.37 19.43 -0.42
C VAL A 38 -11.54 20.68 -0.70
N VAL A 39 -12.02 21.52 -1.62
CA VAL A 39 -11.33 22.74 -2.07
C VAL A 39 -12.27 23.93 -2.03
N GLN A 40 -11.73 25.10 -1.76
CA GLN A 40 -12.51 26.34 -1.66
C GLN A 40 -12.64 27.07 -2.99
N THR A 41 -11.69 26.93 -3.91
CA THR A 41 -11.65 27.70 -5.16
C THR A 41 -11.54 26.82 -6.39
N GLU A 42 -12.08 27.32 -7.51
CA GLU A 42 -11.99 26.63 -8.81
C GLU A 42 -10.55 26.53 -9.34
N GLU A 43 -9.67 27.47 -8.98
CA GLU A 43 -8.26 27.44 -9.37
C GLU A 43 -7.58 26.21 -8.75
N ARG A 44 -7.78 26.02 -7.43
CA ARG A 44 -7.29 24.87 -6.68
C ARG A 44 -7.87 23.55 -7.20
N PHE A 45 -9.14 23.55 -7.58
CA PHE A 45 -9.79 22.40 -8.20
C PHE A 45 -9.05 21.93 -9.46
N ARG A 46 -8.71 22.86 -10.36
CA ARG A 46 -8.02 22.53 -11.62
C ARG A 46 -6.60 22.02 -11.39
N GLU A 47 -5.87 22.64 -10.46
CA GLU A 47 -4.53 22.20 -10.06
C GLU A 47 -4.57 20.75 -9.56
N ILE A 48 -5.47 20.49 -8.61
CA ILE A 48 -5.60 19.18 -7.97
C ILE A 48 -6.04 18.14 -9.00
N GLN A 49 -7.05 18.45 -9.83
CA GLN A 49 -7.49 17.56 -10.90
C GLN A 49 -6.34 17.15 -11.84
N THR A 50 -5.45 18.10 -12.15
CA THR A 50 -4.27 17.84 -12.99
C THR A 50 -3.30 16.89 -12.29
N ILE A 51 -2.96 17.16 -11.02
CA ILE A 51 -2.07 16.31 -10.22
C ILE A 51 -2.59 14.87 -10.15
N PHE A 52 -3.88 14.68 -9.86
CA PHE A 52 -4.49 13.36 -9.77
C PHE A 52 -4.47 12.63 -11.13
N SER A 53 -4.73 13.35 -12.22
CA SER A 53 -4.70 12.79 -13.58
C SER A 53 -3.28 12.36 -13.99
N GLU A 54 -2.26 13.19 -13.71
CA GLU A 54 -0.86 12.89 -14.02
C GLU A 54 -0.34 11.67 -13.25
N ASN A 55 -0.79 11.49 -12.02
CA ASN A 55 -0.42 10.34 -11.19
C ASN A 55 -1.30 9.10 -11.42
N GLY A 56 -2.35 9.21 -12.26
CA GLY A 56 -3.29 8.12 -12.54
C GLY A 56 -4.13 7.72 -11.32
N TRP A 57 -4.40 8.67 -10.42
CA TRP A 57 -5.20 8.47 -9.22
C TRP A 57 -6.64 8.94 -9.45
N ILE A 58 -7.59 8.21 -8.87
CA ILE A 58 -9.01 8.57 -8.92
C ILE A 58 -9.36 9.39 -7.68
N VAL A 59 -10.06 10.51 -7.90
CA VAL A 59 -10.42 11.47 -6.86
C VAL A 59 -11.85 11.96 -7.03
N ASP A 60 -12.55 12.09 -5.92
CA ASP A 60 -13.80 12.82 -5.78
C ASP A 60 -13.49 14.17 -5.12
N ILE A 61 -13.68 15.26 -5.87
CA ILE A 61 -13.39 16.62 -5.42
C ILE A 61 -14.70 17.36 -5.13
N GLU A 62 -14.86 17.86 -3.91
CA GLU A 62 -15.97 18.74 -3.50
C GLU A 62 -15.49 20.21 -3.48
N LEU A 63 -16.18 21.07 -4.23
CA LEU A 63 -16.01 22.53 -4.17
C LEU A 63 -16.91 23.08 -3.06
N ASN A 64 -16.32 23.55 -1.98
CA ASN A 64 -17.05 24.09 -0.84
C ASN A 64 -16.29 25.25 -0.19
N GLU A 65 -16.81 26.46 -0.36
CA GLU A 65 -16.20 27.71 0.13
C GLU A 65 -16.29 27.87 1.67
N GLU A 66 -17.28 27.24 2.31
CA GLU A 66 -17.53 27.39 3.74
C GLU A 66 -16.79 26.35 4.59
N LYS A 67 -16.41 25.22 3.98
CA LYS A 67 -15.65 24.15 4.66
C LYS A 67 -14.15 24.41 4.56
N GLU A 68 -13.42 23.95 5.57
CA GLU A 68 -11.96 23.95 5.52
C GLU A 68 -11.45 23.01 4.42
N GLU A 69 -10.36 23.41 3.76
CA GLU A 69 -9.72 22.59 2.73
C GLU A 69 -9.27 21.25 3.32
N ASN A 70 -9.61 20.15 2.65
CA ASN A 70 -9.19 18.81 3.03
C ASN A 70 -8.34 18.20 1.93
N LEU A 71 -7.03 18.07 2.20
CA LEU A 71 -6.03 17.55 1.27
C LEU A 71 -5.33 16.31 1.81
N VAL A 72 -5.85 15.71 2.89
CA VAL A 72 -5.17 14.62 3.62
C VAL A 72 -4.93 13.44 2.67
N ASP A 73 -5.91 13.06 1.87
CA ASP A 73 -5.76 11.95 0.92
C ASP A 73 -4.73 12.25 -0.18
N LEU A 74 -4.68 13.50 -0.66
CA LEU A 74 -3.67 13.94 -1.62
C LEU A 74 -2.26 13.88 -1.01
N GLU A 75 -2.09 14.33 0.22
CA GLU A 75 -0.81 14.26 0.93
C GLU A 75 -0.37 12.81 1.15
N VAL A 76 -1.28 11.93 1.55
CA VAL A 76 -0.99 10.50 1.73
C VAL A 76 -0.54 9.87 0.41
N LEU A 77 -1.21 10.18 -0.69
CA LEU A 77 -0.84 9.65 -2.01
C LEU A 77 0.53 10.14 -2.47
N GLN A 78 0.83 11.43 -2.30
CA GLN A 78 2.13 12.00 -2.65
C GLN A 78 3.28 11.44 -1.80
N ASN A 79 3.03 11.19 -0.51
CA ASN A 79 4.01 10.63 0.41
C ASN A 79 4.10 9.10 0.37
N THR A 80 3.28 8.44 -0.46
CA THR A 80 3.30 6.98 -0.54
C THR A 80 4.64 6.52 -1.16
N PRO A 81 5.42 5.68 -0.45
CA PRO A 81 6.74 5.27 -0.93
C PRO A 81 6.60 4.44 -2.21
N LYS A 82 7.28 4.88 -3.26
CA LYS A 82 7.37 4.12 -4.52
C LYS A 82 8.30 2.94 -4.31
N THR A 83 7.87 1.77 -4.75
CA THR A 83 8.73 0.58 -4.76
C THR A 83 9.88 0.82 -5.74
N THR A 84 11.10 0.83 -5.24
CA THR A 84 12.29 0.86 -6.10
C THR A 84 12.44 -0.49 -6.78
N VAL A 85 12.52 -0.48 -8.11
CA VAL A 85 12.84 -1.67 -8.88
C VAL A 85 14.34 -1.86 -8.78
N VAL A 86 14.76 -2.87 -8.02
CA VAL A 86 16.17 -3.28 -7.99
C VAL A 86 16.39 -4.27 -9.13
N ASP A 87 17.37 -3.97 -9.98
CA ASP A 87 17.79 -4.89 -11.03
C ASP A 87 18.16 -6.26 -10.45
N LYS A 88 17.90 -7.30 -11.23
CA LYS A 88 18.27 -8.66 -10.82
C LYS A 88 19.78 -8.73 -10.64
N THR A 89 20.22 -9.24 -9.49
CA THR A 89 21.65 -9.50 -9.28
C THR A 89 22.15 -10.48 -10.35
N PRO A 90 23.40 -10.32 -10.81
CA PRO A 90 23.99 -11.23 -11.80
C PRO A 90 23.90 -12.68 -11.32
N GLY A 91 23.67 -13.60 -12.25
CA GLY A 91 23.71 -15.02 -11.96
C GLY A 91 25.07 -15.43 -11.39
N ARG A 92 25.08 -16.48 -10.57
CA ARG A 92 26.27 -16.95 -9.85
C ARG A 92 27.53 -17.10 -10.73
N ASN A 93 27.38 -17.48 -12.00
CA ASN A 93 28.48 -17.66 -12.94
C ASN A 93 28.71 -16.50 -13.92
N ASP A 94 27.86 -15.46 -13.90
CA ASP A 94 27.95 -14.31 -14.80
C ASP A 94 29.15 -13.42 -14.46
N PRO A 95 29.67 -12.61 -15.41
CA PRO A 95 30.72 -11.66 -15.12
C PRO A 95 30.29 -10.69 -14.01
N CYS A 96 31.18 -10.42 -13.08
CA CYS A 96 30.85 -9.59 -11.93
C CYS A 96 30.73 -8.10 -12.32
N ILE A 97 29.69 -7.45 -11.78
CA ILE A 97 29.43 -6.00 -11.89
C ILE A 97 30.56 -5.12 -11.32
N CYS A 98 31.49 -5.69 -10.55
CA CYS A 98 32.71 -5.03 -10.05
C CYS A 98 33.73 -4.71 -11.17
N GLY A 99 33.50 -5.18 -12.41
CA GLY A 99 34.42 -4.99 -13.53
C GLY A 99 35.67 -5.89 -13.50
N SER A 100 35.75 -6.82 -12.54
CA SER A 100 36.93 -7.69 -12.38
C SER A 100 37.08 -8.79 -13.44
N GLY A 101 36.08 -8.99 -14.30
CA GLY A 101 36.03 -10.10 -15.26
C GLY A 101 35.86 -11.49 -14.64
N LYS A 102 35.82 -11.61 -13.31
CA LYS A 102 35.59 -12.87 -12.58
C LYS A 102 34.10 -13.20 -12.53
N LYS A 103 33.76 -14.48 -12.42
CA LYS A 103 32.39 -14.95 -12.14
C LYS A 103 31.88 -14.29 -10.84
N TYR A 104 30.60 -13.87 -10.79
CA TYR A 104 30.01 -13.16 -9.65
C TYR A 104 30.26 -13.89 -8.32
N LYS A 105 30.09 -15.21 -8.28
CA LYS A 105 30.38 -16.09 -7.12
C LYS A 105 31.80 -16.08 -6.58
N LYS A 106 32.74 -15.48 -7.31
CA LYS A 106 34.16 -15.38 -6.97
C LYS A 106 34.65 -13.92 -6.87
N CYS A 107 33.77 -12.90 -6.99
CA CYS A 107 34.10 -11.48 -6.76
C CYS A 107 33.22 -10.89 -5.65
N CYS A 108 31.95 -10.57 -5.95
CA CYS A 108 31.07 -9.76 -5.09
C CYS A 108 29.80 -10.47 -4.59
N ALA A 109 29.67 -11.77 -4.87
CA ALA A 109 28.61 -12.59 -4.28
C ALA A 109 28.77 -12.74 -2.77
#